data_AF-A0A6M6JP72-F1
#
_entry.id   AF-A0A6M6JP72-F1
#
_cell.length_a   1.000
_cell.length_b   1.000
_cell.length_c   1.000
_cell.angle_alpha   90.00
_cell.angle_beta   90.00
_cell.angle_gamma   90.00
#
_symmetry.space_group_name_H-M   'P 1'
#
loop_
_entity.id
_entity.type
_entity.pdbx_description
1 polymer ?
#
loop_
_entity_poly.entity_id
_entity_poly.type
_entity_poly.pdbx_seq_one_letter_code
_entity_poly.pdbx_strand_id
1 'polypeptide(L)' 'MTTSRSNTAVAHRTVLDRLVQSGIAEDRAVEHIRGGWVLVDGRKVTDPAVPADVPAKVELRAIPRRPDDGDRAA' A
#
# COMPACT_ATOMS: atom_id res chain seq x y z
N MET A 1 -35.91 -17.80 3.85
CA MET A 1 -35.54 -17.29 2.51
C MET A 1 -34.11 -16.82 2.58
N THR A 2 -33.22 -17.56 1.92
CA THR A 2 -31.77 -17.38 1.90
C THR A 2 -31.42 -16.27 0.92
N THR A 3 -31.02 -15.10 1.40
CA THR A 3 -30.52 -14.04 0.52
C THR A 3 -29.01 -14.24 0.37
N SER A 4 -28.65 -15.11 -0.57
CA SER A 4 -27.29 -15.29 -1.07
C SER A 4 -26.89 -14.02 -1.80
N ARG A 5 -26.07 -13.17 -1.17
CA ARG A 5 -25.51 -11.98 -1.84
C ARG A 5 -24.40 -12.45 -2.77
N SER A 6 -24.78 -12.63 -4.03
CA SER A 6 -24.00 -12.46 -5.24
C SER A 6 -22.47 -12.37 -5.07
N ASN A 7 -21.84 -13.53 -5.25
CA ASN A 7 -20.78 -13.79 -6.21
C ASN A 7 -19.82 -12.62 -6.57
N THR A 8 -18.53 -12.86 -6.27
CA THR A 8 -17.33 -12.33 -6.94
C THR A 8 -17.04 -10.83 -6.81
N ALA A 9 -16.57 -10.41 -5.64
CA ALA A 9 -15.65 -9.27 -5.52
C ALA A 9 -14.27 -9.66 -6.10
N VAL A 10 -14.21 -9.91 -7.41
CA VAL A 10 -12.96 -9.91 -8.20
C VAL A 10 -12.76 -8.48 -8.75
N ALA A 11 -13.08 -7.49 -7.92
CA ALA A 11 -12.98 -6.08 -8.25
C ALA A 11 -11.71 -5.55 -7.59
N HIS A 12 -10.61 -5.65 -8.32
CA HIS A 12 -9.43 -4.79 -8.18
C HIS A 12 -8.65 -4.92 -6.85
N ARG A 13 -7.79 -5.94 -6.74
CA ARG A 13 -6.69 -5.96 -5.75
C ARG A 13 -5.60 -4.97 -6.17
N THR A 14 -5.89 -3.68 -6.12
CA THR A 14 -4.86 -2.67 -6.36
C THR A 14 -3.84 -2.67 -5.23
N VAL A 15 -2.70 -2.02 -5.46
CA VAL A 15 -1.70 -1.82 -4.41
C VAL A 15 -2.31 -1.17 -3.17
N LEU A 16 -3.21 -0.19 -3.35
CA LEU A 16 -3.90 0.47 -2.26
C LEU A 16 -4.74 -0.52 -1.44
N ASP A 17 -5.58 -1.31 -2.11
CA ASP A 17 -6.45 -2.31 -1.48
C ASP A 17 -5.62 -3.35 -0.69
N ARG A 18 -4.46 -3.77 -1.22
CA ARG A 18 -3.53 -4.69 -0.53
C ARG A 18 -2.94 -4.09 0.74
N LEU A 19 -2.60 -2.80 0.72
CA LEU A 19 -2.07 -2.11 1.91
C LEU A 19 -3.15 -1.93 2.97
N VAL A 20 -4.37 -1.59 2.56
CA VAL A 20 -5.52 -1.48 3.47
C VAL A 20 -5.86 -2.82 4.10
N GLN A 21 -5.86 -3.91 3.32
CA GLN A 21 -6.02 -5.27 3.84
C GLN A 21 -4.93 -5.69 4.83
N SER A 22 -3.71 -5.13 4.70
CA SER A 22 -2.61 -5.36 5.64
C SER A 22 -2.76 -4.57 6.95
N GLY A 23 -3.81 -3.76 7.09
CA GLY A 23 -4.09 -2.94 8.29
C GLY A 23 -3.49 -1.52 8.22
N ILE A 24 -3.00 -1.08 7.07
CA ILE A 24 -2.53 0.31 6.89
C ILE A 24 -3.73 1.19 6.55
N ALA A 25 -3.86 2.33 7.22
CA ALA A 25 -4.91 3.29 6.88
C ALA A 25 -4.79 3.73 5.41
N GLU A 26 -5.91 3.86 4.71
CA GLU A 26 -5.95 4.22 3.28
C GLU A 26 -5.13 5.48 2.97
N ASP A 27 -5.33 6.55 3.75
CA ASP A 27 -4.60 7.81 3.62
C ASP A 27 -3.08 7.60 3.74
N ARG A 28 -2.64 6.84 4.75
CA ARG A 28 -1.23 6.46 4.93
C ARG A 28 -0.71 5.62 3.77
N ALA A 29 -1.49 4.65 3.30
CA ALA A 29 -1.10 3.83 2.16
C ALA A 29 -0.88 4.69 0.91
N VAL A 30 -1.78 5.63 0.63
CA VAL A 30 -1.63 6.59 -0.47
C VAL A 30 -0.38 7.45 -0.30
N GLU A 31 -0.10 7.97 0.89
CA GLU A 31 1.14 8.71 1.16
C GLU A 31 2.39 7.87 0.88
N HIS A 32 2.41 6.60 1.31
CA HIS A 32 3.55 5.70 1.10
C HIS A 32 3.73 5.35 -0.37
N ILE A 33 2.62 5.08 -1.09
CA ILE A 33 2.63 4.83 -2.53
C ILE A 33 3.16 6.07 -3.25
N ARG A 34 2.58 7.25 -3.04
CA ARG A 34 3.02 8.51 -3.68
C ARG A 34 4.45 8.88 -3.32
N GLY A 35 4.89 8.61 -2.10
CA GLY A 35 6.27 8.77 -1.67
C GLY A 35 7.24 7.78 -2.33
N GLY A 36 6.71 6.75 -3.01
CA GLY A 36 7.51 5.77 -3.72
C GLY A 36 8.17 4.75 -2.80
N TRP A 37 7.56 4.51 -1.65
CA TRP A 37 8.02 3.58 -0.63
C TRP A 37 7.43 2.18 -0.79
N VAL A 38 6.59 1.99 -1.81
CA VAL A 38 5.94 0.70 -2.09
C VAL A 38 6.60 0.03 -3.28
N LEU A 39 6.95 -1.25 -3.09
CA LEU A 39 7.47 -2.11 -4.13
C LEU A 39 6.44 -3.21 -4.42
N VAL A 40 6.20 -3.48 -5.71
CA VAL A 40 5.41 -4.61 -6.19
C VAL A 40 6.30 -5.45 -7.08
N ASP A 41 6.58 -6.70 -6.70
CA ASP A 41 7.53 -7.57 -7.40
C ASP A 41 8.91 -6.91 -7.62
N GLY A 42 9.37 -6.15 -6.62
CA GLY A 42 10.62 -5.40 -6.67
C GLY A 42 10.57 -4.13 -7.54
N ARG A 43 9.43 -3.79 -8.14
CA ARG A 43 9.24 -2.55 -8.90
C ARG A 43 8.63 -1.48 -8.02
N LYS A 44 9.25 -0.29 -8.01
CA LYS A 44 8.72 0.88 -7.31
C LYS A 44 7.39 1.28 -7.93
N VAL A 45 6.33 1.32 -7.11
CA VAL A 45 5.01 1.76 -7.54
C VAL A 45 4.65 3.05 -6.82
N THR A 46 4.29 4.05 -7.61
CA THR A 46 3.84 5.37 -7.12
C THR A 46 2.37 5.65 -7.41
N ASP A 47 1.71 4.74 -8.11
CA ASP A 47 0.31 4.87 -8.47
C ASP A 47 -0.55 3.87 -7.66
N PRO A 48 -1.55 4.36 -6.91
CA PRO A 48 -2.37 3.52 -6.04
C PRO A 48 -3.36 2.64 -6.79
N ALA A 49 -3.66 2.94 -8.06
CA ALA A 49 -4.57 2.18 -8.90
C ALA A 49 -3.85 1.03 -9.64
N VAL A 50 -2.53 0.90 -9.48
CA VAL A 50 -1.78 -0.21 -10.06
C VAL A 50 -2.33 -1.54 -9.54
N PRO A 51 -2.60 -2.50 -10.44
CA PRO A 51 -3.04 -3.83 -10.04
C PRO A 51 -1.90 -4.58 -9.32
N ALA A 52 -2.23 -5.16 -8.16
CA ALA A 52 -1.35 -5.99 -7.33
C ALA A 52 -2.04 -7.33 -7.03
N ASP A 53 -2.36 -8.05 -8.10
CA ASP A 53 -2.97 -9.38 -8.04
C ASP A 53 -1.97 -10.43 -7.55
N VAL A 54 -2.44 -11.39 -6.74
CA VAL A 54 -1.63 -12.53 -6.29
C VAL A 54 -1.17 -13.30 -7.54
N PRO A 55 0.13 -13.64 -7.67
CA PRO A 55 1.16 -13.76 -6.63
C PRO A 55 2.00 -12.51 -6.33
N ALA A 56 1.60 -11.31 -6.78
CA ALA A 56 2.41 -10.11 -6.64
C ALA A 56 2.81 -9.83 -5.18
N LYS A 57 4.13 -9.71 -4.98
CA LYS A 57 4.71 -9.43 -3.67
C LYS A 57 4.71 -7.93 -3.44
N VAL A 58 3.84 -7.47 -2.54
CA VAL A 58 3.77 -6.07 -2.11
C VAL A 58 4.66 -5.89 -0.88
N GLU A 59 5.70 -5.07 -1.00
CA GLU A 59 6.64 -4.75 0.08
C GLU A 59 6.54 -3.26 0.41
N LEU A 60 6.27 -2.98 1.69
CA LEU A 60 6.32 -1.62 2.22
C LEU A 60 7.75 -1.36 2.71
N ARG A 61 8.46 -0.43 2.09
CA ARG A 61 9.72 0.06 2.64
C ARG A 61 9.43 1.07 3.74
N ALA A 62 10.14 0.94 4.85
CA ALA A 62 10.16 1.99 5.85
C ALA A 62 10.66 3.28 5.19
N ILE A 63 9.88 4.34 5.32
CA ILE A 63 10.36 5.70 5.03
C ILE A 63 11.56 5.89 5.96
N PRO A 64 12.78 6.15 5.45
CA PRO A 64 13.90 6.49 6.30
C PRO A 64 13.39 7.65 7.15
N ARG A 65 13.32 7.45 8.47
CA ARG A 65 13.05 8.58 9.37
C ARG A 65 14.06 9.63 8.95
N ARG A 66 13.56 10.78 8.48
CA ARG A 66 14.41 11.92 8.18
C ARG A 66 15.33 12.05 9.41
N PRO A 67 16.66 12.03 9.24
CA PRO A 67 17.56 12.13 10.37
C PRO A 67 17.09 13.32 11.19
N ASP A 68 16.88 13.03 12.46
CA ASP A 68 16.49 13.95 13.52
C ASP A 68 16.91 15.40 13.20
N ASP A 69 15.95 16.27 12.90
CA ASP A 69 16.17 17.72 12.78
C ASP A 69 16.31 18.30 14.20
N GLY A 70 17.20 17.71 15.01
CA GLY A 70 17.17 17.80 16.46
C GLY A 70 18.49 17.60 17.20
N ASP A 71 19.58 17.18 16.55
CA ASP A 71 20.93 17.42 17.07
C ASP A 71 21.31 18.89 16.84
N ARG A 72 20.57 19.80 17.48
CA ARG A 72 20.99 21.19 17.62
C ARG A 72 21.87 21.27 18.84
N ALA A 73 23.14 20.95 18.63
CA ALA A 73 24.24 21.40 19.47
C ALA A 73 24.14 22.93 19.66
N ALA A 74 24.02 23.38 20.92
CA ALA A 74 24.50 24.66 21.43
C ALA A 74 24.34 24.70 22.96
#